data_AF-A0A953LEV6-F1
#
_entry.id   AF-A0A953LEV6-F1
#
_cell.length_a   1.000
_cell.length_b   1.000
_cell.length_c   1.000
_cell.angle_alpha   90.00
_cell.angle_beta   90.00
_cell.angle_gamma   90.00
#
_symmetry.space_group_name_H-M   'P 1'
#
loop_
_entity.id
_entity.type
_entity.pdbx_description
1 polymer ?
#
loop_
_entity_poly.entity_id
_entity_poly.type
_entity_poly.pdbx_seq_one_letter_code
_entity_poly.pdbx_strand_id
1 'polypeptide(L)'
;MSDGLGLPALHYLGEQRLALGARRTVEVPSVRYGRFVWSDSCSLLAVGEGVRGRWSCRVAQGEVLLLCPDEQVWVTSLSDHAGELRLLHFETRGEGHGHSIASWVPPVPVRLPGVEPALQARADAANGGSAPLIDFFRIQAHLYELMAAYLSGARRRPGQYSLLSYAEQVRSQMAAHSEREYSIELIARNSGVSPHRFYEAFRLLTGLTPHKYLSALRLRKALRLLAGGFRSVAEVAHAVGYEDEFYFSRVFKRELGLAPSAFVRQIRARPDVNVPCGDLAIFGLAAPPHEAAERVPESAASPPACPREEEEAPPGAAWSRRVRKLGQLLGLESVAAHWTAIMERRLCHLKGLVRSRFGDTPFLVVGVDTDGYRVFGPRHPGLGDLLYISGGFTPCRTVHGLREVRVASLDEVAAFGCRTALFLVQGRARPSLPAEWADAVGPEGTRCLAVGWCGVEDAARYEWLVERLTLHLLEPEFAADTSG
;
A
#
# COMPACT_ATOMS: atom_id res chain seq x y z
N MET A 1 -5.31 39.84 -13.27
CA MET A 1 -6.44 40.03 -14.20
C MET A 1 -7.51 39.04 -13.81
N SER A 2 -8.61 39.60 -13.34
CA SER A 2 -9.82 38.92 -12.89
C SER A 2 -10.49 38.23 -14.08
N ASP A 3 -10.34 36.92 -14.20
CA ASP A 3 -11.35 36.11 -14.83
C ASP A 3 -12.28 35.61 -13.72
N GLY A 4 -13.58 35.89 -13.89
CA GLY A 4 -14.65 35.77 -12.92
C GLY A 4 -14.98 34.34 -12.48
N LEU A 5 -14.02 33.65 -11.89
CA LEU A 5 -14.28 32.55 -10.97
C LEU A 5 -14.59 33.20 -9.62
N GLY A 6 -15.87 33.50 -9.40
CA GLY A 6 -16.37 33.88 -8.07
C GLY A 6 -16.09 32.74 -7.09
N LEU A 7 -14.91 32.74 -6.48
CA LEU A 7 -14.53 31.76 -5.48
C LEU A 7 -15.41 31.96 -4.25
N PRO A 8 -15.94 30.88 -3.65
CA PRO A 8 -16.76 30.99 -2.45
C PRO A 8 -15.93 31.60 -1.31
N ALA A 9 -16.37 32.73 -0.77
CA ALA A 9 -15.82 33.27 0.46
C ALA A 9 -16.40 32.46 1.63
N LEU A 10 -15.54 31.80 2.40
CA LEU A 10 -15.95 31.16 3.65
C LEU A 10 -16.00 32.23 4.74
N HIS A 11 -17.04 32.27 5.54
CA HIS A 11 -17.14 33.18 6.68
C HIS A 11 -17.37 32.36 7.94
N TYR A 12 -16.46 32.50 8.90
CA TYR A 12 -16.59 31.88 10.21
C TYR A 12 -17.78 32.48 10.97
N LEU A 13 -18.63 31.62 11.54
CA LEU A 13 -19.83 32.01 12.30
C LEU A 13 -19.68 31.78 13.80
N GLY A 14 -18.79 30.89 14.23
CA GLY A 14 -18.63 30.55 15.64
C GLY A 14 -18.17 29.10 15.86
N GLU A 15 -17.85 28.79 17.11
CA GLU A 15 -17.60 27.43 17.57
C GLU A 15 -18.63 27.09 18.64
N GLN A 16 -19.19 25.89 18.56
CA GLN A 16 -20.09 25.32 19.56
C GLN A 16 -19.46 24.07 20.16
N ARG A 17 -19.66 23.90 21.47
CA ARG A 17 -19.26 22.70 22.22
C ARG A 17 -20.50 22.02 22.75
N LEU A 18 -20.59 20.71 22.54
CA LEU A 18 -21.67 19.88 23.03
C LEU A 18 -21.10 18.83 23.97
N ALA A 19 -21.65 18.76 25.18
CA ALA A 19 -21.33 17.69 26.11
C ALA A 19 -21.77 16.35 25.52
N LEU A 20 -20.82 15.42 25.38
CA LEU A 20 -21.08 14.11 24.81
C LEU A 20 -20.85 13.06 25.91
N GLY A 21 -21.95 12.58 26.50
CA GLY A 21 -21.88 11.56 27.54
C GLY A 21 -21.25 10.24 27.03
N ALA A 22 -20.70 9.47 27.96
CA ALA A 22 -20.15 8.14 27.68
C ALA A 22 -21.19 7.25 26.96
N ARG A 23 -20.84 6.71 25.80
CA ARG A 23 -21.75 5.92 24.92
C ARG A 23 -23.11 6.56 24.65
N ARG A 24 -23.24 7.88 24.78
CA ARG A 24 -24.48 8.60 24.47
C ARG A 24 -24.44 9.10 23.03
N THR A 25 -25.63 9.20 22.46
CA THR A 25 -25.87 9.85 21.18
C THR A 25 -26.37 11.26 21.42
N VAL A 26 -25.76 12.23 20.74
CA VAL A 26 -26.22 13.61 20.68
C VAL A 26 -26.71 13.86 19.27
N GLU A 27 -27.86 14.52 19.17
CA GLU A 27 -28.39 15.00 17.90
C GLU A 27 -27.72 16.34 17.55
N VAL A 28 -27.22 16.41 16.33
CA VAL A 28 -26.71 17.62 15.70
C VAL A 28 -27.76 18.05 14.66
N PRO A 29 -28.60 19.06 14.98
CA PRO A 29 -29.77 19.40 14.17
C PRO A 29 -29.35 19.92 12.80
N SER A 30 -30.24 19.82 11.82
CA SER A 30 -30.03 20.37 10.48
C SER A 30 -30.01 21.91 10.50
N VAL A 31 -29.07 22.52 9.77
CA VAL A 31 -28.87 23.98 9.68
C VAL A 31 -28.48 24.39 8.27
N ARG A 32 -28.71 25.66 7.90
CA ARG A 32 -28.46 26.18 6.54
C ARG A 32 -26.99 26.50 6.22
N TYR A 33 -26.06 26.18 7.11
CA TYR A 33 -24.64 26.51 7.02
C TYR A 33 -23.76 25.28 7.27
N GLY A 34 -22.50 25.33 6.84
CA GLY A 34 -21.57 24.20 6.96
C GLY A 34 -20.99 24.08 8.36
N ARG A 35 -20.68 22.85 8.79
CA ARG A 35 -20.06 22.60 10.10
C ARG A 35 -18.95 21.58 9.98
N PHE A 36 -17.77 21.89 10.51
CA PHE A 36 -16.77 20.87 10.81
C PHE A 36 -16.99 20.34 12.22
N VAL A 37 -16.98 19.02 12.38
CA VAL A 37 -17.21 18.35 13.66
C VAL A 37 -16.07 17.42 14.01
N TRP A 38 -15.63 17.44 15.27
CA TRP A 38 -14.59 16.54 15.79
C TRP A 38 -14.71 16.38 17.31
N SER A 39 -13.92 15.48 17.87
CA SER A 39 -13.72 15.38 19.32
C SER A 39 -12.26 15.14 19.64
N ASP A 40 -11.75 15.90 20.61
CA ASP A 40 -10.36 15.81 21.08
C ASP A 40 -10.20 14.71 22.15
N SER A 41 -11.29 14.11 22.64
CA SER A 41 -11.28 13.21 23.80
C SER A 41 -11.93 11.85 23.55
N CYS A 42 -12.66 11.66 22.44
CA CYS A 42 -13.32 10.40 22.15
C CYS A 42 -13.44 10.13 20.64
N SER A 43 -13.48 8.84 20.28
CA SER A 43 -13.88 8.44 18.93
C SER A 43 -15.40 8.45 18.79
N LEU A 44 -15.88 8.74 17.59
CA LEU A 44 -17.29 8.99 17.30
C LEU A 44 -17.82 8.03 16.23
N LEU A 45 -19.12 7.73 16.30
CA LEU A 45 -19.90 7.21 15.18
C LEU A 45 -20.93 8.26 14.80
N ALA A 46 -20.76 8.88 13.63
CA ALA A 46 -21.72 9.79 13.05
C ALA A 46 -22.63 9.04 12.08
N VAL A 47 -23.94 9.22 12.21
CA VAL A 47 -24.95 8.72 11.26
C VAL A 47 -25.73 9.92 10.78
N GLY A 48 -25.81 10.13 9.47
CA GLY A 48 -26.46 11.30 8.90
C GLY A 48 -27.46 10.97 7.81
N GLU A 49 -28.39 11.89 7.60
CA GLU A 49 -29.40 11.87 6.55
C GLU A 49 -29.58 13.29 6.00
N GLY A 50 -29.70 13.43 4.68
CA GLY A 50 -29.86 14.73 4.02
C GLY A 50 -29.31 14.72 2.60
N VAL A 51 -28.56 15.77 2.24
CA VAL A 51 -28.04 16.01 0.89
C VAL A 51 -27.22 14.83 0.32
N ARG A 52 -26.51 14.08 1.17
CA ARG A 52 -25.74 12.88 0.78
C ARG A 52 -26.56 11.57 0.81
N GLY A 53 -27.86 11.63 1.08
CA GLY A 53 -28.65 10.46 1.45
C GLY A 53 -28.29 9.95 2.86
N ARG A 54 -28.57 8.68 3.14
CA ARG A 54 -28.28 8.06 4.46
C ARG A 54 -26.85 7.54 4.51
N TRP A 55 -26.08 7.95 5.51
CA TRP A 55 -24.67 7.58 5.66
C TRP A 55 -24.29 7.32 7.11
N SER A 56 -23.18 6.60 7.31
CA SER A 56 -22.53 6.48 8.62
C SER A 56 -21.01 6.56 8.47
N CYS A 57 -20.35 7.10 9.49
CA CYS A 57 -18.92 7.34 9.49
C CYS A 57 -18.37 7.23 10.91
N ARG A 58 -17.34 6.40 11.10
CA ARG A 58 -16.54 6.44 12.33
C ARG A 58 -15.47 7.51 12.20
N VAL A 59 -15.37 8.37 13.19
CA VAL A 59 -14.40 9.47 13.25
C VAL A 59 -13.50 9.17 14.46
N ALA A 60 -12.21 8.98 14.22
CA ALA A 60 -11.27 8.78 15.32
C ALA A 60 -11.12 10.07 16.15
N GLN A 61 -10.58 9.94 17.36
CA GLN A 61 -10.19 11.09 18.16
C GLN A 61 -9.25 11.99 17.34
N GLY A 62 -9.51 13.29 17.33
CA GLY A 62 -8.77 14.29 16.55
C GLY A 62 -9.14 14.36 15.07
N GLU A 63 -9.79 13.36 14.47
CA GLU A 63 -10.25 13.44 13.07
C GLU A 63 -11.43 14.41 12.92
N VAL A 64 -11.44 15.13 11.79
CA VAL A 64 -12.46 16.14 11.49
C VAL A 64 -13.38 15.66 10.38
N LEU A 65 -14.68 15.84 10.57
CA LEU A 65 -15.73 15.50 9.60
C LEU A 65 -16.47 16.76 9.15
N LEU A 66 -16.75 16.90 7.84
CA LEU A 66 -17.62 17.97 7.34
C LEU A 66 -19.09 17.53 7.30
N LEU A 67 -19.93 18.24 8.05
CA LEU A 67 -21.39 18.19 7.96
C LEU A 67 -21.87 19.26 6.99
N CYS A 68 -22.67 18.86 6.00
CA CYS A 68 -23.18 19.78 5.01
C CYS A 68 -24.42 20.54 5.51
N PRO A 69 -24.71 21.72 4.93
CA PRO A 69 -26.00 22.37 5.10
C PRO A 69 -27.13 21.39 4.84
N ASP A 70 -28.20 21.55 5.61
CA ASP A 70 -29.43 20.79 5.53
C ASP A 70 -29.31 19.29 5.88
N GLU A 71 -28.14 18.80 6.36
CA GLU A 71 -27.98 17.45 6.91
C GLU A 71 -28.32 17.38 8.41
N GLN A 72 -29.13 16.39 8.78
CA GLN A 72 -29.36 16.00 10.17
C GLN A 72 -28.44 14.85 10.54
N VAL A 73 -27.77 14.94 11.69
CA VAL A 73 -26.72 13.99 12.06
C VAL A 73 -26.84 13.59 13.53
N TRP A 74 -26.75 12.30 13.80
CA TRP A 74 -26.64 11.73 15.14
C TRP A 74 -25.20 11.29 15.39
N VAL A 75 -24.58 11.82 16.45
CA VAL A 75 -23.20 11.51 16.81
C VAL A 75 -23.19 10.74 18.12
N THR A 76 -22.71 9.51 18.05
CA THR A 76 -22.57 8.61 19.20
C THR A 76 -21.12 8.57 19.65
N SER A 77 -20.85 8.83 20.94
CA SER A 77 -19.54 8.53 21.52
C SER A 77 -19.30 7.04 21.53
N LEU A 78 -18.12 6.62 21.06
CA LEU A 78 -17.65 5.24 21.15
C LEU A 78 -16.77 5.01 22.38
N SER A 79 -16.70 6.00 23.28
CA SER A 79 -15.85 5.98 24.49
C SER A 79 -16.66 5.75 25.76
N ASP A 80 -16.01 5.17 26.77
CA ASP A 80 -16.59 4.86 28.07
C ASP A 80 -16.51 6.04 29.07
N HIS A 81 -15.82 7.11 28.68
CA HIS A 81 -15.77 8.37 29.39
C HIS A 81 -16.58 9.43 28.64
N ALA A 82 -17.05 10.43 29.40
CA ALA A 82 -17.65 11.62 28.81
C ALA A 82 -16.58 12.38 28.01
N GLY A 83 -16.99 12.88 26.85
CA GLY A 83 -16.16 13.71 25.99
C GLY A 83 -16.88 15.00 25.60
N GLU A 84 -16.26 15.72 24.69
CA GLU A 84 -16.82 16.95 24.13
C GLU A 84 -16.82 16.84 22.61
N LEU A 85 -17.95 17.19 22.00
CA LEU A 85 -18.07 17.34 20.57
C LEU A 85 -17.91 18.82 20.22
N ARG A 86 -16.97 19.12 19.33
CA ARG A 86 -16.68 20.49 18.89
C ARG A 86 -17.21 20.69 17.48
N LEU A 87 -17.89 21.80 17.26
CA LEU A 87 -18.48 22.18 15.99
C LEU A 87 -17.98 23.56 15.58
N LEU A 88 -17.30 23.65 14.45
CA LEU A 88 -16.89 24.92 13.85
C LEU A 88 -17.86 25.27 12.72
N HIS A 89 -18.55 26.40 12.89
CA HIS A 89 -19.63 26.83 12.01
C HIS A 89 -19.12 27.84 10.98
N PHE A 90 -19.55 27.70 9.73
CA PHE A 90 -19.21 28.64 8.68
C PHE A 90 -20.29 28.74 7.60
N GLU A 91 -20.39 29.90 6.97
CA GLU A 91 -21.22 30.13 5.79
C GLU A 91 -20.37 30.38 4.54
N THR A 92 -20.95 30.16 3.37
CA THR A 92 -20.36 30.48 2.07
C THR A 92 -21.04 31.71 1.49
N ARG A 93 -20.30 32.79 1.21
CA ARG A 93 -20.81 33.98 0.49
C ARG A 93 -20.17 34.07 -0.90
N GLY A 94 -20.95 34.47 -1.89
CA GLY A 94 -20.48 34.72 -3.26
C GLY A 94 -21.63 35.20 -4.15
N GLU A 95 -21.34 36.06 -5.12
CA GLU A 95 -22.31 36.53 -6.10
C GLU A 95 -22.43 35.53 -7.25
N GLY A 96 -23.52 34.74 -7.28
CA GLY A 96 -23.78 33.77 -8.36
C GLY A 96 -24.69 32.61 -7.96
N HIS A 97 -25.48 32.10 -8.91
CA HIS A 97 -26.35 30.93 -8.71
C HIS A 97 -25.51 29.64 -8.75
N GLY A 98 -25.31 28.97 -7.61
CA GLY A 98 -24.62 27.67 -7.55
C GLY A 98 -23.58 27.47 -6.44
N HIS A 99 -23.42 28.42 -5.50
CA HIS A 99 -22.36 28.39 -4.49
C HIS A 99 -22.72 27.69 -3.17
N SER A 100 -23.80 26.91 -3.13
CA SER A 100 -24.05 26.02 -1.99
C SER A 100 -22.95 24.97 -1.95
N ILE A 101 -22.30 24.79 -0.80
CA ILE A 101 -21.25 23.77 -0.64
C ILE A 101 -21.70 22.40 -1.16
N ALA A 102 -23.00 22.11 -1.06
CA ALA A 102 -23.68 20.92 -1.58
C ALA A 102 -23.31 20.56 -3.03
N SER A 103 -23.01 21.53 -3.88
CA SER A 103 -22.61 21.29 -5.28
C SER A 103 -21.22 20.66 -5.44
N TRP A 104 -20.39 20.68 -4.38
CA TRP A 104 -19.04 20.09 -4.34
C TRP A 104 -18.93 18.94 -3.33
N VAL A 105 -20.06 18.49 -2.77
CA VAL A 105 -20.09 17.47 -1.73
C VAL A 105 -20.04 16.08 -2.35
N PRO A 106 -19.10 15.22 -1.93
CA PRO A 106 -19.11 13.83 -2.33
C PRO A 106 -20.24 13.06 -1.64
N PRO A 107 -20.73 11.96 -2.26
CA PRO A 107 -21.86 11.19 -1.74
C PRO A 107 -21.56 10.43 -0.44
N VAL A 108 -20.32 10.50 0.05
CA VAL A 108 -19.86 9.83 1.27
C VAL A 108 -19.13 10.87 2.14
N PRO A 109 -19.30 10.83 3.47
CA PRO A 109 -18.54 11.69 4.39
C PRO A 109 -17.03 11.54 4.21
N VAL A 110 -16.32 12.68 4.08
CA VAL A 110 -14.86 12.74 4.02
C VAL A 110 -14.32 13.11 5.39
N ARG A 111 -13.35 12.33 5.88
CA ARG A 111 -12.62 12.61 7.12
C ARG A 111 -11.28 13.25 6.81
N LEU A 112 -10.91 14.22 7.62
CA LEU A 112 -9.60 14.83 7.60
C LEU A 112 -8.77 14.28 8.77
N PRO A 113 -7.53 13.83 8.55
CA PRO A 113 -6.61 13.52 9.65
C PRO A 113 -6.37 14.77 10.50
N GLY A 114 -6.12 14.56 11.79
CA GLY A 114 -6.18 15.61 12.82
C GLY A 114 -5.43 16.89 12.48
N VAL A 115 -6.15 18.01 12.55
CA VAL A 115 -5.65 19.36 12.20
C VAL A 115 -5.05 20.04 13.43
N GLU A 116 -4.33 19.24 14.22
CA GLU A 116 -4.06 19.47 15.63
C GLU A 116 -3.09 20.63 15.93
N PRO A 117 -2.09 21.03 15.13
CA PRO A 117 -1.21 22.13 15.55
C PRO A 117 -1.90 23.49 15.62
N ALA A 118 -2.93 23.69 14.78
CA ALA A 118 -3.49 25.00 14.51
C ALA A 118 -4.73 25.31 15.38
N LEU A 119 -5.55 24.30 15.67
CA LEU A 119 -6.72 24.39 16.55
C LEU A 119 -6.36 24.25 18.04
N GLN A 120 -5.27 23.56 18.37
CA GLN A 120 -4.77 23.42 19.75
C GLN A 120 -4.17 24.72 20.30
N ALA A 121 -3.49 25.51 19.45
CA ALA A 121 -2.96 26.84 19.79
C ALA A 121 -4.04 27.82 20.31
N ARG A 122 -5.32 27.51 20.07
CA ARG A 122 -6.50 28.24 20.56
C ARG A 122 -6.82 27.96 22.04
N ALA A 123 -6.59 26.73 22.50
CA ALA A 123 -6.76 26.37 23.91
C ALA A 123 -5.78 27.15 24.80
N ASP A 124 -4.58 27.41 24.27
CA ASP A 124 -3.54 28.15 24.97
C ASP A 124 -3.74 29.68 24.87
N ALA A 125 -4.21 30.19 23.71
CA ALA A 125 -4.44 31.63 23.49
C ALA A 125 -5.66 32.19 24.23
N ALA A 126 -6.70 31.37 24.48
CA ALA A 126 -7.86 31.78 25.29
C ALA A 126 -7.50 32.15 26.74
N ASN A 127 -6.33 31.73 27.21
CA ASN A 127 -5.80 32.05 28.54
C ASN A 127 -4.82 33.24 28.54
N GLY A 128 -4.57 33.88 27.39
CA GLY A 128 -3.54 34.92 27.27
C GLY A 128 -3.84 35.99 26.24
N GLY A 129 -4.74 36.92 26.56
CA GLY A 129 -4.78 38.30 26.06
C GLY A 129 -4.41 38.60 24.59
N SER A 130 -4.76 37.75 23.63
CA SER A 130 -4.52 38.03 22.21
C SER A 130 -5.48 39.10 21.69
N ALA A 131 -4.97 39.97 20.81
CA ALA A 131 -5.80 40.99 20.17
C ALA A 131 -6.88 40.31 19.29
N PRO A 132 -8.19 40.63 19.45
CA PRO A 132 -9.31 39.93 18.79
C PRO A 132 -9.19 39.79 17.26
N LEU A 133 -8.49 40.72 16.61
CA LEU A 133 -8.27 40.73 15.17
C LEU A 133 -7.29 39.63 14.71
N ILE A 134 -6.29 39.29 15.52
CA ILE A 134 -5.31 38.23 15.21
C ILE A 134 -6.01 36.87 15.23
N ASP A 135 -6.88 36.64 16.22
CA ASP A 135 -7.63 35.39 16.34
C ASP A 135 -8.63 35.23 15.20
N PHE A 136 -9.28 36.32 14.77
CA PHE A 136 -10.14 36.32 13.59
C PHE A 136 -9.39 35.83 12.34
N PHE A 137 -8.23 36.42 12.02
CA PHE A 137 -7.46 36.03 10.83
C PHE A 137 -6.93 34.60 10.91
N ARG A 138 -6.53 34.14 12.09
CA ARG A 138 -6.09 32.74 12.29
C ARG A 138 -7.24 31.75 12.07
N ILE A 139 -8.40 31.99 12.68
CA ILE A 139 -9.58 31.14 12.51
C ILE A 139 -10.00 31.11 11.04
N GLN A 140 -9.97 32.27 10.38
CA GLN A 140 -10.33 32.40 8.98
C GLN A 140 -9.34 31.63 8.08
N ALA A 141 -8.03 31.69 8.34
CA ALA A 141 -7.02 30.91 7.62
C ALA A 141 -7.23 29.40 7.80
N HIS A 142 -7.48 28.95 9.03
CA HIS A 142 -7.71 27.53 9.35
C HIS A 142 -8.96 26.99 8.69
N LEU A 143 -10.02 27.79 8.63
CA LEU A 143 -11.24 27.42 7.91
C LEU A 143 -10.95 27.20 6.41
N TYR A 144 -10.13 28.05 5.80
CA TYR A 144 -9.70 27.86 4.42
C TYR A 144 -8.78 26.64 4.26
N GLU A 145 -7.89 26.35 5.22
CA GLU A 145 -7.04 25.16 5.21
C GLU A 145 -7.87 23.87 5.34
N LEU A 146 -8.84 23.83 6.26
CA LEU A 146 -9.78 22.72 6.42
C LEU A 146 -10.58 22.49 5.14
N MET A 147 -11.08 23.56 4.53
CA MET A 147 -11.81 23.47 3.27
C MET A 147 -10.90 23.01 2.12
N ALA A 148 -9.66 23.52 2.03
CA ALA A 148 -8.71 23.10 1.01
C ALA A 148 -8.32 21.62 1.19
N ALA A 149 -8.12 21.17 2.42
CA ALA A 149 -7.85 19.77 2.74
C ALA A 149 -9.06 18.87 2.41
N TYR A 150 -10.27 19.31 2.75
CA TYR A 150 -11.51 18.64 2.37
C TYR A 150 -11.68 18.55 0.86
N LEU A 151 -11.51 19.65 0.13
CA LEU A 151 -11.62 19.68 -1.32
C LEU A 151 -10.49 18.89 -2.00
N SER A 152 -9.29 18.85 -1.42
CA SER A 152 -8.18 18.02 -1.91
C SER A 152 -8.46 16.53 -1.68
N GLY A 153 -9.04 16.18 -0.52
CA GLY A 153 -9.54 14.84 -0.23
C GLY A 153 -10.74 14.44 -1.09
N ALA A 154 -11.60 15.41 -1.46
CA ALA A 154 -12.77 15.20 -2.32
C ALA A 154 -12.44 15.16 -3.82
N ARG A 155 -11.37 15.84 -4.27
CA ARG A 155 -10.84 15.75 -5.64
C ARG A 155 -10.11 14.43 -5.90
N ARG A 156 -9.58 13.79 -4.86
CA ARG A 156 -9.21 12.37 -4.88
C ARG A 156 -10.50 11.55 -4.82
N ARG A 157 -11.13 11.35 -5.99
CA ARG A 157 -12.47 10.73 -6.17
C ARG A 157 -12.92 9.84 -4.99
N PRO A 158 -13.86 10.30 -4.16
CA PRO A 158 -14.52 9.50 -3.13
C PRO A 158 -15.59 8.63 -3.80
N GLY A 159 -15.13 7.54 -4.39
CA GLY A 159 -15.99 6.46 -4.89
C GLY A 159 -15.57 5.07 -4.40
N GLN A 160 -14.34 4.89 -3.90
CA GLN A 160 -13.81 3.58 -3.57
C GLN A 160 -12.70 3.67 -2.50
N TYR A 161 -13.05 3.81 -1.21
CA TYR A 161 -12.30 2.96 -0.27
C TYR A 161 -12.85 1.55 -0.48
N SER A 162 -12.37 0.87 -1.51
CA SER A 162 -12.66 -0.56 -1.65
C SER A 162 -12.11 -1.23 -0.40
N LEU A 163 -12.74 -2.30 0.04
CA LEU A 163 -12.20 -3.13 1.12
C LEU A 163 -10.71 -3.50 0.90
N LEU A 164 -10.23 -3.46 -0.35
CA LEU A 164 -8.81 -3.60 -0.71
C LEU A 164 -7.94 -2.44 -0.25
N SER A 165 -8.39 -1.19 -0.34
CA SER A 165 -7.63 -0.03 0.18
C SER A 165 -7.45 -0.08 1.70
N TYR A 166 -8.48 -0.50 2.44
CA TYR A 166 -8.37 -0.71 3.88
C TYR A 166 -7.47 -1.91 4.19
N ALA A 167 -7.60 -3.02 3.44
CA ALA A 167 -6.68 -4.15 3.56
C ALA A 167 -5.23 -3.76 3.24
N GLU A 168 -5.00 -2.83 2.31
CA GLU A 168 -3.68 -2.31 1.96
C GLU A 168 -3.08 -1.48 3.10
N GLN A 169 -3.87 -0.62 3.71
CA GLN A 169 -3.47 0.12 4.91
C GLN A 169 -3.08 -0.84 6.04
N VAL A 170 -3.88 -1.88 6.30
CA VAL A 170 -3.59 -2.88 7.34
C VAL A 170 -2.32 -3.68 6.99
N ARG A 171 -2.16 -4.09 5.73
CA ARG A 171 -0.96 -4.78 5.24
C ARG A 171 0.29 -3.92 5.48
N SER A 172 0.24 -2.65 5.11
CA SER A 172 1.33 -1.69 5.32
C SER A 172 1.67 -1.52 6.80
N GLN A 173 0.64 -1.40 7.67
CA GLN A 173 0.83 -1.35 9.11
C GLN A 173 1.49 -2.62 9.67
N MET A 174 1.05 -3.81 9.24
CA MET A 174 1.64 -5.09 9.63
C MET A 174 3.10 -5.21 9.17
N ALA A 175 3.41 -4.76 7.95
CA ALA A 175 4.76 -4.78 7.41
C ALA A 175 5.72 -3.89 8.21
N ALA A 176 5.24 -2.71 8.64
CA ALA A 176 6.03 -1.77 9.44
C ALA A 176 6.17 -2.19 10.91
N HIS A 177 5.15 -2.82 11.50
CA HIS A 177 5.08 -3.06 12.95
C HIS A 177 4.65 -4.49 13.29
N SER A 178 5.30 -5.49 12.68
CA SER A 178 4.91 -6.91 12.82
C SER A 178 4.93 -7.42 14.27
N GLU A 179 5.69 -6.77 15.16
CA GLU A 179 5.78 -7.13 16.59
C GLU A 179 4.52 -6.79 17.40
N ARG A 180 3.65 -5.91 16.88
CA ARG A 180 2.41 -5.53 17.57
C ARG A 180 1.39 -6.66 17.54
N GLU A 181 0.45 -6.61 18.47
CA GLU A 181 -0.73 -7.46 18.47
C GLU A 181 -1.79 -6.92 17.50
N TYR A 182 -2.40 -7.81 16.73
CA TYR A 182 -3.44 -7.46 15.75
C TYR A 182 -4.67 -8.32 15.99
N SER A 183 -5.79 -7.71 16.39
CA SER A 183 -7.10 -8.35 16.35
C SER A 183 -7.71 -8.20 14.96
N ILE A 184 -7.65 -9.26 14.15
CA ILE A 184 -8.17 -9.25 12.78
C ILE A 184 -9.68 -9.02 12.76
N GLU A 185 -10.38 -9.50 13.79
CA GLU A 185 -11.81 -9.32 14.00
C GLU A 185 -12.15 -7.84 14.24
N LEU A 186 -11.37 -7.15 15.06
CA LEU A 186 -11.53 -5.72 15.32
C LEU A 186 -11.21 -4.90 14.06
N ILE A 187 -10.12 -5.24 13.36
CA ILE A 187 -9.73 -4.62 12.09
C ILE A 187 -10.85 -4.76 11.07
N ALA A 188 -11.42 -5.95 10.90
CA ALA A 188 -12.54 -6.16 10.00
C ALA A 188 -13.79 -5.35 10.41
N ARG A 189 -14.14 -5.33 11.70
CA ARG A 189 -15.26 -4.49 12.20
C ARG A 189 -15.03 -3.00 11.93
N ASN A 190 -13.80 -2.53 12.05
CA ASN A 190 -13.44 -1.13 11.81
C ASN A 190 -13.55 -0.74 10.32
N SER A 191 -13.47 -1.71 9.42
CA SER A 191 -13.72 -1.52 7.98
C SER A 191 -15.21 -1.50 7.59
N GLY A 192 -16.12 -1.76 8.53
CA GLY A 192 -17.56 -1.79 8.27
C GLY A 192 -18.04 -3.05 7.52
N VAL A 193 -17.19 -4.06 7.30
CA VAL A 193 -17.57 -5.33 6.68
C VAL A 193 -17.42 -6.52 7.63
N SER A 194 -17.99 -7.67 7.26
CA SER A 194 -17.77 -8.91 8.00
C SER A 194 -16.29 -9.34 7.94
N PRO A 195 -15.77 -10.04 8.96
CA PRO A 195 -14.43 -10.63 8.95
C PRO A 195 -14.16 -11.40 7.66
N HIS A 196 -15.07 -12.29 7.26
CA HIS A 196 -14.93 -13.08 6.03
C HIS A 196 -14.63 -12.21 4.80
N ARG A 197 -15.35 -11.11 4.58
CA ARG A 197 -15.10 -10.22 3.44
C ARG A 197 -13.72 -9.57 3.54
N PHE A 198 -13.31 -9.14 4.72
CA PHE A 198 -11.97 -8.59 4.94
C PHE A 198 -10.87 -9.63 4.67
N TYR A 199 -11.04 -10.86 5.14
CA TYR A 199 -10.12 -11.96 4.86
C TYR A 199 -9.97 -12.22 3.35
N GLU A 200 -11.08 -12.23 2.61
CA GLU A 200 -11.07 -12.39 1.15
C GLU A 200 -10.36 -11.22 0.46
N ALA A 201 -10.63 -9.97 0.86
CA ALA A 201 -9.94 -8.81 0.29
C ALA A 201 -8.45 -8.79 0.63
N PHE A 202 -8.07 -9.15 1.84
CA PHE A 202 -6.66 -9.23 2.23
C PHE A 202 -5.93 -10.35 1.48
N ARG A 203 -6.60 -11.49 1.25
CA ARG A 203 -6.08 -12.57 0.41
C ARG A 203 -5.98 -12.14 -1.04
N LEU A 204 -6.97 -11.43 -1.55
CA LEU A 204 -6.95 -10.83 -2.88
C LEU A 204 -5.79 -9.84 -3.04
N LEU A 205 -5.41 -9.14 -1.97
CA LEU A 205 -4.29 -8.20 -1.98
C LEU A 205 -2.91 -8.89 -1.88
N THR A 206 -2.78 -9.92 -1.02
CA THR A 206 -1.46 -10.44 -0.60
C THR A 206 -1.19 -11.89 -1.00
N GLY A 207 -2.21 -12.59 -1.51
CA GLY A 207 -2.20 -14.04 -1.71
C GLY A 207 -2.26 -14.87 -0.42
N LEU A 208 -2.30 -14.22 0.75
CA LEU A 208 -2.26 -14.86 2.07
C LEU A 208 -3.41 -14.36 2.96
N THR A 209 -3.79 -15.14 3.97
CA THR A 209 -4.68 -14.64 5.02
C THR A 209 -3.91 -13.69 5.96
N PRO A 210 -4.57 -12.73 6.64
CA PRO A 210 -3.91 -11.80 7.56
C PRO A 210 -2.99 -12.48 8.59
N HIS A 211 -3.45 -13.55 9.25
CA HIS A 211 -2.63 -14.29 10.20
C HIS A 211 -1.40 -14.95 9.58
N LYS A 212 -1.53 -15.52 8.37
CA LYS A 212 -0.39 -16.12 7.65
C LYS A 212 0.61 -15.06 7.22
N TYR A 213 0.12 -13.91 6.76
CA TYR A 213 0.96 -12.78 6.39
C TYR A 213 1.75 -12.25 7.59
N LEU A 214 1.08 -11.98 8.72
CA LEU A 214 1.72 -11.53 9.95
C LEU A 214 2.75 -12.56 10.45
N SER A 215 2.39 -13.84 10.45
CA SER A 215 3.32 -14.92 10.85
C SER A 215 4.57 -14.97 9.96
N ALA A 216 4.40 -14.81 8.64
CA ALA A 216 5.52 -14.77 7.69
C ALA A 216 6.45 -13.56 7.94
N LEU A 217 5.88 -12.38 8.22
CA LEU A 217 6.66 -11.19 8.58
C LEU A 217 7.48 -11.41 9.86
N ARG A 218 6.84 -11.95 10.90
CA ARG A 218 7.49 -12.25 12.19
C ARG A 218 8.61 -13.27 12.04
N LEU A 219 8.39 -14.34 11.28
CA LEU A 219 9.42 -15.35 11.01
C LEU A 219 10.58 -14.78 10.19
N ARG A 220 10.31 -13.94 9.19
CA ARG A 220 11.37 -13.26 8.43
C ARG A 220 12.19 -12.32 9.30
N LYS A 221 11.55 -11.57 10.20
CA LYS A 221 12.25 -10.74 11.21
C LYS A 221 13.06 -11.61 12.16
N ALA A 222 12.52 -12.76 12.59
CA ALA A 222 13.21 -13.69 13.48
C ALA A 222 14.46 -14.29 12.83
N LEU A 223 14.39 -14.74 11.57
CA LEU A 223 15.54 -15.23 10.82
C LEU A 223 16.68 -14.20 10.81
N ARG A 224 16.35 -12.93 10.53
CA ARG A 224 17.33 -11.83 10.56
C ARG A 224 17.97 -11.63 11.92
N LEU A 225 17.15 -11.55 12.97
CA LEU A 225 17.64 -11.33 14.33
C LEU A 225 18.51 -12.49 14.83
N LEU A 226 18.13 -13.74 14.52
CA LEU A 226 18.89 -14.94 14.87
C LEU A 226 20.21 -15.01 14.10
N ALA A 227 20.21 -14.68 12.81
CA ALA A 227 21.41 -14.66 11.99
C ALA A 227 22.39 -13.56 12.44
N GLY A 228 21.89 -12.43 12.97
CA GLY A 228 22.72 -11.36 13.53
C GLY A 228 23.47 -11.75 14.80
N GLY A 229 23.02 -12.78 15.54
CA GLY A 229 23.79 -13.39 16.64
C GLY A 229 23.84 -12.60 17.96
N PHE A 230 23.18 -11.45 18.07
CA PHE A 230 23.24 -10.56 19.24
C PHE A 230 22.15 -10.81 20.30
N ARG A 231 21.24 -11.77 20.10
CA ARG A 231 20.06 -11.97 20.96
C ARG A 231 19.81 -13.45 21.26
N SER A 232 19.29 -13.74 22.46
CA SER A 232 18.80 -15.07 22.83
C SER A 232 17.51 -15.41 22.08
N VAL A 233 17.15 -16.71 22.02
CA VAL A 233 15.89 -17.15 21.38
C VAL A 233 14.66 -16.50 22.05
N ALA A 234 14.69 -16.34 23.38
CA ALA A 234 13.65 -15.66 24.16
C ALA A 234 13.50 -14.19 23.74
N GLU A 235 14.61 -13.46 23.67
CA GLU A 235 14.64 -12.05 23.25
C GLU A 235 14.17 -11.88 21.81
N VAL A 236 14.52 -12.80 20.91
CA VAL A 236 14.02 -12.78 19.53
C VAL A 236 12.51 -13.02 19.51
N ALA A 237 11.99 -13.99 20.27
CA ALA A 237 10.56 -14.26 20.34
C ALA A 237 9.78 -13.00 20.73
N HIS A 238 10.21 -12.31 21.79
CA HIS A 238 9.59 -11.07 22.25
C HIS A 238 9.73 -9.95 21.20
N ALA A 239 10.93 -9.77 20.62
CA ALA A 239 11.20 -8.70 19.65
C ALA A 239 10.40 -8.83 18.34
N VAL A 240 9.90 -10.02 18.02
CA VAL A 240 9.04 -10.26 16.86
C VAL A 240 7.56 -10.41 17.23
N GLY A 241 7.18 -10.19 18.49
CA GLY A 241 5.78 -10.14 18.93
C GLY A 241 5.18 -11.47 19.38
N TYR A 242 6.01 -12.41 19.88
CA TYR A 242 5.54 -13.59 20.61
C TYR A 242 5.84 -13.43 22.10
N GLU A 243 4.82 -13.59 22.93
CA GLU A 243 4.95 -13.54 24.39
C GLU A 243 5.62 -14.79 24.96
N ASP A 244 5.39 -15.95 24.35
CA ASP A 244 5.93 -17.24 24.79
C ASP A 244 7.00 -17.75 23.81
N GLU A 245 8.22 -17.93 24.32
CA GLU A 245 9.36 -18.48 23.59
C GLU A 245 9.16 -19.93 23.12
N PHE A 246 8.42 -20.73 23.88
CA PHE A 246 8.13 -22.13 23.55
C PHE A 246 7.07 -22.19 22.44
N TYR A 247 6.06 -21.32 22.50
CA TYR A 247 5.14 -21.13 21.40
C TYR A 247 5.85 -20.65 20.13
N PHE A 248 6.70 -19.62 20.23
CA PHE A 248 7.53 -19.16 19.11
C PHE A 248 8.36 -20.30 18.52
N SER A 249 9.06 -21.06 19.35
CA SER A 249 9.91 -22.17 18.90
C SER A 249 9.12 -23.26 18.18
N ARG A 250 7.90 -23.57 18.64
CA ARG A 250 6.98 -24.49 17.96
C ARG A 250 6.53 -23.96 16.61
N VAL A 251 6.14 -22.69 16.53
CA VAL A 251 5.74 -22.04 15.27
C VAL A 251 6.91 -22.00 14.30
N PHE A 252 8.08 -21.54 14.74
CA PHE A 252 9.30 -21.48 13.94
C PHE A 252 9.66 -22.85 13.38
N LYS A 253 9.70 -23.89 14.22
CA LYS A 253 9.99 -25.26 13.78
C LYS A 253 8.92 -25.82 12.82
N ARG A 254 7.64 -25.55 13.08
CA ARG A 254 6.55 -26.02 12.22
C ARG A 254 6.62 -25.40 10.83
N GLU A 255 6.86 -24.10 10.75
CA GLU A 255 6.84 -23.37 9.48
C GLU A 255 8.16 -23.52 8.71
N LEU A 256 9.30 -23.48 9.40
CA LEU A 256 10.64 -23.47 8.78
C LEU A 256 11.36 -24.81 8.83
N GLY A 257 10.81 -25.83 9.51
CA GLY A 257 11.35 -27.19 9.54
C GLY A 257 12.48 -27.46 10.55
N LEU A 258 13.05 -26.42 11.16
CA LEU A 258 14.12 -26.53 12.16
C LEU A 258 13.87 -25.62 13.36
N ALA A 259 14.38 -25.98 14.54
CA ALA A 259 14.26 -25.16 15.73
C ALA A 259 15.14 -23.89 15.64
N PRO A 260 14.79 -22.78 16.32
CA PRO A 260 15.59 -21.54 16.30
C PRO A 260 17.07 -21.75 16.65
N SER A 261 17.35 -22.57 17.66
CA SER A 261 18.72 -22.89 18.08
C SER A 261 19.50 -23.68 17.02
N ALA A 262 18.83 -24.60 16.33
CA ALA A 262 19.42 -25.35 15.23
C ALA A 262 19.73 -24.42 14.04
N PHE A 263 18.84 -23.47 13.75
CA PHE A 263 19.07 -22.44 12.73
C PHE A 263 20.31 -21.61 13.04
N VAL A 264 20.45 -21.09 14.27
CA VAL A 264 21.64 -20.32 14.69
C VAL A 264 22.92 -21.12 14.53
N ARG A 265 22.92 -22.41 14.91
CA ARG A 265 24.07 -23.30 14.73
C ARG A 265 24.43 -23.45 13.24
N GLN A 266 23.43 -23.63 12.39
CA GLN A 266 23.62 -23.77 10.94
C GLN A 266 24.22 -22.50 10.32
N ILE A 267 23.70 -21.32 10.68
CA ILE A 267 24.21 -20.04 10.20
C ILE A 267 25.66 -19.79 10.62
N ARG A 268 26.03 -20.16 11.85
CA ARG A 268 27.41 -20.01 12.34
C ARG A 268 28.41 -20.92 11.62
N ALA A 269 27.94 -22.09 11.16
CA ALA A 269 28.75 -23.07 10.44
C ALA A 269 28.68 -22.93 8.91
N ARG A 270 28.03 -21.87 8.39
CA ARG A 270 27.79 -21.73 6.95
C ARG A 270 29.09 -21.52 6.18
N PRO A 271 29.19 -22.04 4.95
CA PRO A 271 30.28 -21.68 4.04
C PRO A 271 30.13 -20.22 3.58
N ASP A 272 31.24 -19.57 3.22
CA ASP A 272 31.20 -18.30 2.50
C ASP A 272 30.68 -18.55 1.08
N VAL A 273 29.49 -18.02 0.79
CA VAL A 273 28.84 -18.15 -0.51
C VAL A 273 28.77 -16.78 -1.18
N ASN A 274 29.37 -16.66 -2.37
CA ASN A 274 29.29 -15.44 -3.17
C ASN A 274 28.00 -15.44 -4.02
N VAL A 275 26.93 -14.87 -3.48
CA VAL A 275 25.60 -14.76 -4.12
C VAL A 275 25.01 -13.36 -3.87
N PRO A 276 24.04 -12.92 -4.71
CA PRO A 276 23.36 -11.63 -4.51
C PRO A 276 22.77 -11.51 -3.10
N CYS A 277 22.89 -10.32 -2.49
CA CYS A 277 22.42 -10.08 -1.12
C CYS A 277 20.92 -10.36 -0.94
N GLY A 278 20.08 -10.11 -1.96
CA GLY A 278 18.66 -10.42 -1.87
C GLY A 278 18.33 -11.92 -1.93
N ASP A 279 19.19 -12.76 -2.52
CA ASP A 279 19.07 -14.22 -2.43
C ASP A 279 19.43 -14.73 -1.02
N LEU A 280 20.31 -14.03 -0.29
CA LEU A 280 20.60 -14.33 1.12
C LEU A 280 19.55 -13.77 2.08
N ALA A 281 18.89 -12.66 1.72
CA ALA A 281 17.90 -11.99 2.55
C ALA A 281 16.68 -12.86 2.88
N ILE A 282 16.30 -13.80 2.00
CA ILE A 282 15.19 -14.74 2.27
C ILE A 282 15.52 -15.72 3.41
N PHE A 283 16.80 -15.97 3.66
CA PHE A 283 17.29 -16.79 4.78
C PHE A 283 17.59 -15.94 6.02
N GLY A 284 17.34 -14.63 5.98
CA GLY A 284 17.67 -13.69 7.06
C GLY A 284 19.15 -13.32 7.13
N LEU A 285 19.94 -13.63 6.09
CA LEU A 285 21.40 -13.51 6.11
C LEU A 285 21.95 -12.18 5.54
N ALA A 286 21.06 -11.31 5.08
CA ALA A 286 21.36 -9.98 4.60
C ALA A 286 20.17 -9.06 4.86
N ALA A 287 20.43 -7.75 4.97
CA ALA A 287 19.36 -6.75 5.04
C ALA A 287 18.61 -6.73 3.69
N PRO A 288 17.27 -6.66 3.70
CA PRO A 288 16.51 -6.53 2.47
C PRO A 288 16.88 -5.20 1.77
N PRO A 289 16.89 -5.16 0.43
CA PRO A 289 17.41 -4.01 -0.31
C PRO A 289 16.72 -2.66 -0.05
N HIS A 290 15.45 -2.67 0.39
CA HIS A 290 14.71 -1.45 0.71
C HIS A 290 15.12 -0.82 2.06
N GLU A 291 15.67 -1.60 2.99
CA GLU A 291 16.22 -1.10 4.25
C GLU A 291 17.69 -0.67 4.10
N ALA A 292 18.42 -1.27 3.15
CA ALA A 292 19.80 -0.89 2.84
C ALA A 292 19.90 0.50 2.17
N ALA A 293 18.84 0.98 1.51
CA ALA A 293 18.80 2.27 0.85
C ALA A 293 18.90 3.47 1.82
N GLU A 294 18.59 3.31 3.11
CA GLU A 294 18.79 4.34 4.14
C GLU A 294 20.22 4.36 4.71
N ARG A 295 21.09 3.42 4.30
CA ARG A 295 22.51 3.38 4.68
C ARG A 295 23.38 3.10 3.47
N VAL A 296 23.75 4.14 2.71
CA VAL A 296 24.82 4.02 1.72
C VAL A 296 25.69 5.29 1.74
N PRO A 297 27.00 5.19 2.03
CA PRO A 297 27.99 6.09 1.45
C PRO A 297 28.14 5.74 -0.04
N GLU A 298 28.06 6.75 -0.91
CA GLU A 298 28.24 6.68 -2.36
C GLU A 298 29.60 6.07 -2.75
N SER A 299 29.69 4.74 -2.87
CA SER A 299 30.72 4.02 -3.65
C SER A 299 30.59 2.51 -3.39
N ALA A 300 29.60 1.86 -3.97
CA ALA A 300 29.62 0.42 -4.14
C ALA A 300 29.32 0.10 -5.60
N ALA A 301 30.38 -0.27 -6.34
CA ALA A 301 30.29 -0.80 -7.68
C ALA A 301 29.28 -1.96 -7.74
N SER A 302 28.58 -2.10 -8.87
CA SER A 302 27.66 -3.19 -9.13
C SER A 302 28.32 -4.54 -8.81
N PRO A 303 27.69 -5.41 -7.99
CA PRO A 303 28.25 -6.74 -7.76
C PRO A 303 28.24 -7.51 -9.09
N PRO A 304 29.27 -8.35 -9.37
CA PRO A 304 29.36 -9.06 -10.63
C PRO A 304 28.20 -10.04 -10.77
N ALA A 305 27.75 -10.24 -12.01
CA ALA A 305 26.76 -11.25 -12.35
C ALA A 305 27.27 -12.64 -11.96
N CYS A 306 26.45 -13.38 -11.20
CA CYS A 306 26.70 -14.78 -10.86
C CYS A 306 26.90 -15.59 -12.16
N PRO A 307 27.84 -16.56 -12.23
CA PRO A 307 27.96 -17.42 -13.40
C PRO A 307 26.67 -18.24 -13.54
N ARG A 308 25.90 -17.94 -14.58
CA ARG A 308 24.70 -18.67 -14.96
C ARG A 308 25.17 -19.98 -15.62
N GLU A 309 25.49 -21.01 -14.84
CA GLU A 309 25.72 -22.36 -15.39
C GLU A 309 24.43 -22.83 -16.10
N GLU A 310 24.53 -22.94 -17.42
CA GLU A 310 23.47 -23.34 -18.35
C GLU A 310 23.28 -24.85 -18.31
N GLU A 311 22.61 -25.36 -17.29
CA GLU A 311 22.00 -26.68 -17.34
C GLU A 311 20.51 -26.49 -17.69
N GLU A 312 20.09 -26.93 -18.89
CA GLU A 312 18.75 -26.71 -19.45
C GLU A 312 17.66 -27.12 -18.46
N ALA A 313 17.17 -26.11 -17.74
CA ALA A 313 16.08 -26.22 -16.80
C ALA A 313 14.77 -26.50 -17.54
N PRO A 314 13.87 -27.37 -17.03
CA PRO A 314 12.47 -27.28 -17.40
C PRO A 314 11.98 -25.83 -17.22
N PRO A 315 11.18 -25.28 -18.16
CA PRO A 315 10.60 -23.94 -18.05
C PRO A 315 9.80 -23.82 -16.76
N GLY A 316 9.95 -22.71 -16.02
CA GLY A 316 9.18 -22.41 -14.79
C GLY A 316 9.95 -22.56 -13.48
N ALA A 317 11.18 -23.09 -13.51
CA ALA A 317 11.90 -23.51 -12.30
C ALA A 317 13.27 -22.86 -12.10
N ALA A 318 13.66 -21.88 -12.92
CA ALA A 318 15.02 -21.36 -12.91
C ALA A 318 15.32 -20.55 -11.64
N TRP A 319 14.45 -19.59 -11.28
CA TRP A 319 14.64 -18.82 -10.04
C TRP A 319 14.43 -19.66 -8.78
N SER A 320 13.45 -20.57 -8.79
CA SER A 320 13.15 -21.43 -7.63
C SER A 320 14.22 -22.49 -7.39
N ARG A 321 14.85 -23.02 -8.45
CA ARG A 321 16.01 -23.91 -8.34
C ARG A 321 17.21 -23.20 -7.74
N ARG A 322 17.48 -21.95 -8.15
CA ARG A 322 18.56 -21.15 -7.55
C ARG A 322 18.41 -21.04 -6.04
N VAL A 323 17.20 -20.71 -5.58
CA VAL A 323 16.87 -20.64 -4.14
C VAL A 323 17.01 -22.00 -3.45
N ARG A 324 16.56 -23.09 -4.09
CA ARG A 324 16.70 -24.45 -3.54
C ARG A 324 18.16 -24.89 -3.41
N LYS A 325 18.99 -24.63 -4.44
CA LYS A 325 20.43 -24.92 -4.44
C LYS A 325 21.13 -24.13 -3.34
N LEU A 326 20.78 -22.85 -3.18
CA LEU A 326 21.30 -22.03 -2.08
C LEU A 326 20.87 -22.57 -0.72
N GLY A 327 19.62 -23.01 -0.58
CA GLY A 327 19.14 -23.69 0.62
C GLY A 327 19.96 -24.94 0.97
N GLN A 328 20.28 -25.79 -0.01
CA GLN A 328 21.13 -26.97 0.18
C GLN A 328 22.55 -26.59 0.60
N LEU A 329 23.16 -25.60 -0.05
CA LEU A 329 24.50 -25.13 0.30
C LEU A 329 24.58 -24.57 1.73
N LEU A 330 23.50 -23.97 2.20
CA LEU A 330 23.42 -23.42 3.55
C LEU A 330 22.93 -24.45 4.59
N GLY A 331 22.45 -25.64 4.18
CA GLY A 331 21.72 -26.59 5.04
C GLY A 331 20.42 -26.02 5.62
N LEU A 332 19.72 -25.21 4.81
CA LEU A 332 18.47 -24.52 5.10
C LEU A 332 17.39 -24.89 4.07
N GLU A 333 17.34 -26.14 3.63
CA GLU A 333 16.44 -26.63 2.60
C GLU A 333 14.97 -26.38 2.95
N SER A 334 14.62 -26.56 4.22
CA SER A 334 13.26 -26.33 4.71
C SER A 334 12.88 -24.85 4.70
N VAL A 335 13.83 -23.93 4.91
CA VAL A 335 13.61 -22.47 4.78
C VAL A 335 13.40 -22.11 3.30
N ALA A 336 14.24 -22.65 2.42
CA ALA A 336 14.10 -22.45 0.97
C ALA A 336 12.74 -22.98 0.45
N ALA A 337 12.34 -24.17 0.90
CA ALA A 337 11.05 -24.77 0.54
C ALA A 337 9.87 -23.93 1.07
N HIS A 338 9.95 -23.45 2.31
CA HIS A 338 8.93 -22.58 2.89
C HIS A 338 8.74 -21.29 2.08
N TRP A 339 9.84 -20.58 1.77
CA TRP A 339 9.77 -19.35 0.98
C TRP A 339 9.27 -19.62 -0.45
N THR A 340 9.74 -20.70 -1.08
CA THR A 340 9.28 -21.09 -2.43
C THR A 340 7.78 -21.35 -2.45
N ALA A 341 7.24 -22.06 -1.47
CA ALA A 341 5.80 -22.33 -1.37
C ALA A 341 4.96 -21.05 -1.16
N ILE A 342 5.47 -20.07 -0.42
CA ILE A 342 4.81 -18.75 -0.30
C ILE A 342 4.81 -18.03 -1.65
N MET A 343 5.96 -18.01 -2.33
CA MET A 343 6.12 -17.33 -3.60
C MET A 343 5.26 -17.96 -4.70
N GLU A 344 5.19 -19.29 -4.77
CA GLU A 344 4.31 -20.02 -5.70
C GLU A 344 2.83 -19.67 -5.49
N ARG A 345 2.37 -19.53 -4.24
CA ARG A 345 1.01 -19.07 -3.95
C ARG A 345 0.76 -17.65 -4.45
N ARG A 346 1.71 -16.73 -4.23
CA ARG A 346 1.62 -15.35 -4.74
C ARG A 346 1.63 -15.29 -6.26
N LEU A 347 2.44 -16.10 -6.92
CA LEU A 347 2.49 -16.19 -8.38
C LEU A 347 1.23 -16.81 -8.97
N CYS A 348 0.69 -17.86 -8.35
CA CYS A 348 -0.60 -18.43 -8.74
C CYS A 348 -1.73 -17.39 -8.64
N HIS A 349 -1.71 -16.58 -7.57
CA HIS A 349 -2.62 -15.47 -7.39
C HIS A 349 -2.45 -14.38 -8.46
N LEU A 350 -1.21 -13.92 -8.70
CA LEU A 350 -0.88 -12.96 -9.76
C LEU A 350 -1.37 -13.46 -11.13
N LYS A 351 -1.11 -14.73 -11.45
CA LYS A 351 -1.56 -15.38 -12.69
C LYS A 351 -3.08 -15.36 -12.83
N GLY A 352 -3.81 -15.59 -11.74
CA GLY A 352 -5.26 -15.45 -11.72
C GLY A 352 -5.72 -14.02 -12.07
N LEU A 353 -5.08 -13.01 -11.49
CA LEU A 353 -5.35 -11.60 -11.79
C LEU A 353 -5.02 -11.23 -13.23
N VAL A 354 -3.85 -11.64 -13.74
CA VAL A 354 -3.44 -11.38 -15.12
C VAL A 354 -4.44 -11.98 -16.10
N ARG A 355 -4.83 -13.25 -15.90
CA ARG A 355 -5.85 -13.91 -16.74
C ARG A 355 -7.20 -13.22 -16.67
N SER A 356 -7.64 -12.84 -15.48
CA SER A 356 -8.92 -12.13 -15.30
C SER A 356 -8.94 -10.77 -16.00
N ARG A 357 -7.79 -10.09 -16.10
CA ARG A 357 -7.69 -8.72 -16.63
C ARG A 357 -7.38 -8.67 -18.12
N PHE A 358 -6.58 -9.61 -18.61
CA PHE A 358 -6.03 -9.55 -19.96
C PHE A 358 -6.34 -10.78 -20.81
N GLY A 359 -6.94 -11.84 -20.24
CA GLY A 359 -7.17 -13.08 -20.96
C GLY A 359 -5.88 -13.62 -21.58
N ASP A 360 -5.90 -13.89 -22.88
CA ASP A 360 -4.75 -14.35 -23.68
C ASP A 360 -4.06 -13.24 -24.46
N THR A 361 -4.29 -11.96 -24.10
CA THR A 361 -3.63 -10.82 -24.76
C THR A 361 -2.11 -10.97 -24.65
N PRO A 362 -1.36 -10.89 -25.77
CA PRO A 362 0.09 -11.00 -25.73
C PRO A 362 0.72 -9.75 -25.10
N PHE A 363 1.84 -9.93 -24.39
CA PHE A 363 2.60 -8.91 -23.70
C PHE A 363 4.07 -8.91 -24.14
N LEU A 364 4.64 -7.72 -24.23
CA LEU A 364 6.08 -7.49 -24.11
C LEU A 364 6.45 -7.20 -22.65
N VAL A 365 7.52 -7.80 -22.15
CA VAL A 365 8.15 -7.41 -20.88
C VAL A 365 9.39 -6.61 -21.22
N VAL A 366 9.44 -5.36 -20.80
CA VAL A 366 10.46 -4.40 -21.23
C VAL A 366 11.10 -3.73 -20.01
N GLY A 367 12.39 -3.92 -19.81
CA GLY A 367 13.18 -3.13 -18.87
C GLY A 367 13.50 -1.76 -19.46
N VAL A 368 13.34 -0.71 -18.66
CA VAL A 368 13.75 0.65 -19.02
C VAL A 368 14.87 1.06 -18.07
N ASP A 369 16.02 1.43 -18.62
CA ASP A 369 17.16 1.92 -17.86
C ASP A 369 17.66 3.26 -18.43
N THR A 370 18.81 3.74 -17.95
CA THR A 370 19.43 4.99 -18.46
C THR A 370 19.98 4.86 -19.88
N ASP A 371 20.25 3.63 -20.31
CA ASP A 371 20.99 3.31 -21.54
C ASP A 371 20.05 2.83 -22.66
N GLY A 372 18.75 2.70 -22.38
CA GLY A 372 17.71 2.38 -23.35
C GLY A 372 16.68 1.38 -22.82
N TYR A 373 16.34 0.40 -23.67
CA TYR A 373 15.31 -0.58 -23.41
C TYR A 373 15.84 -2.02 -23.55
N ARG A 374 15.35 -2.92 -22.71
CA ARG A 374 15.64 -4.36 -22.74
C ARG A 374 14.35 -5.15 -22.90
N VAL A 375 14.16 -5.81 -24.04
CA VAL A 375 13.01 -6.69 -24.27
C VAL A 375 13.36 -8.09 -23.78
N PHE A 376 12.61 -8.58 -22.80
CA PHE A 376 12.79 -9.90 -22.21
C PHE A 376 11.86 -10.91 -22.86
N GLY A 377 12.35 -12.11 -23.14
CA GLY A 377 11.54 -13.22 -23.64
C GLY A 377 11.38 -14.37 -22.63
N PRO A 378 10.56 -15.38 -22.94
CA PRO A 378 10.27 -16.49 -22.03
C PRO A 378 11.47 -17.36 -21.67
N ARG A 379 12.53 -17.36 -22.49
CA ARG A 379 13.76 -18.12 -22.19
C ARG A 379 14.67 -17.41 -21.18
N HIS A 380 14.32 -16.19 -20.77
CA HIS A 380 15.08 -15.48 -19.76
C HIS A 380 14.96 -16.18 -18.39
N PRO A 381 16.06 -16.66 -17.78
CA PRO A 381 16.01 -17.50 -16.58
C PRO A 381 15.53 -16.77 -15.31
N GLY A 382 15.51 -15.44 -15.34
CA GLY A 382 14.96 -14.60 -14.28
C GLY A 382 13.55 -14.13 -14.58
N LEU A 383 13.44 -12.92 -15.13
CA LEU A 383 12.17 -12.25 -15.41
C LEU A 383 11.24 -13.01 -16.38
N GLY A 384 11.76 -13.69 -17.39
CA GLY A 384 10.94 -14.49 -18.31
C GLY A 384 10.26 -15.68 -17.61
N ASP A 385 11.05 -16.42 -16.82
CA ASP A 385 10.57 -17.51 -15.97
C ASP A 385 9.53 -17.04 -14.94
N LEU A 386 9.79 -15.89 -14.30
CA LEU A 386 8.93 -15.31 -13.30
C LEU A 386 7.61 -14.78 -13.89
N LEU A 387 7.66 -14.03 -14.99
CA LEU A 387 6.51 -13.28 -15.51
C LEU A 387 5.73 -14.06 -16.58
N TYR A 388 6.41 -14.63 -17.58
CA TYR A 388 5.73 -15.39 -18.64
C TYR A 388 5.32 -16.79 -18.14
N ILE A 389 6.24 -17.55 -17.54
CA ILE A 389 5.95 -18.94 -17.16
C ILE A 389 5.12 -19.00 -15.87
N SER A 390 5.58 -18.33 -14.82
CA SER A 390 4.95 -18.41 -13.50
C SER A 390 3.83 -17.38 -13.30
N GLY A 391 4.05 -16.14 -13.74
CA GLY A 391 3.16 -14.99 -13.53
C GLY A 391 1.97 -14.89 -14.48
N GLY A 392 1.96 -15.68 -15.56
CA GLY A 392 0.81 -15.82 -16.44
C GLY A 392 0.67 -14.77 -17.54
N PHE A 393 1.68 -13.92 -17.75
CA PHE A 393 1.71 -13.06 -18.94
C PHE A 393 1.89 -13.92 -20.19
N THR A 394 1.14 -13.63 -21.26
CA THR A 394 1.25 -14.38 -22.52
C THR A 394 2.32 -13.72 -23.40
N PRO A 395 3.38 -14.41 -23.85
CA PRO A 395 4.40 -13.78 -24.69
C PRO A 395 3.88 -13.52 -26.11
N CYS A 396 4.28 -12.41 -26.72
CA CYS A 396 4.08 -12.21 -28.16
C CYS A 396 4.95 -13.18 -28.99
N ARG A 397 4.53 -13.45 -30.23
CA ARG A 397 5.22 -14.44 -31.09
C ARG A 397 6.68 -14.09 -31.35
N THR A 398 6.99 -12.80 -31.49
CA THR A 398 8.33 -12.28 -31.81
C THR A 398 9.33 -12.49 -30.68
N VAL A 399 8.89 -12.66 -29.43
CA VAL A 399 9.78 -12.89 -28.28
C VAL A 399 9.82 -14.36 -27.81
N HIS A 400 9.09 -15.28 -28.43
CA HIS A 400 8.92 -16.64 -27.90
C HIS A 400 10.24 -17.43 -27.75
N GLY A 401 11.18 -17.24 -28.69
CA GLY A 401 12.53 -17.83 -28.64
C GLY A 401 13.57 -16.96 -27.94
N LEU A 402 13.19 -15.78 -27.46
CA LEU A 402 14.11 -14.77 -26.97
C LEU A 402 14.49 -15.02 -25.51
N ARG A 403 15.77 -14.81 -25.19
CA ARG A 403 16.22 -14.58 -23.81
C ARG A 403 16.08 -13.09 -23.48
N GLU A 404 16.87 -12.25 -24.13
CA GLU A 404 16.87 -10.80 -23.94
C GLU A 404 17.45 -10.13 -25.19
N VAL A 405 16.94 -8.94 -25.55
CA VAL A 405 17.53 -8.06 -26.57
C VAL A 405 17.51 -6.61 -26.08
N ARG A 406 18.61 -5.89 -26.29
CA ARG A 406 18.69 -4.44 -26.09
C ARG A 406 18.28 -3.69 -27.35
N VAL A 407 17.51 -2.64 -27.16
CA VAL A 407 17.08 -1.72 -28.23
C VAL A 407 17.22 -0.28 -27.76
N ALA A 408 17.45 0.63 -28.70
CA ALA A 408 17.83 2.01 -28.42
C ALA A 408 16.62 2.92 -28.21
N SER A 409 15.46 2.57 -28.78
CA SER A 409 14.28 3.43 -28.80
C SER A 409 12.98 2.67 -28.52
N LEU A 410 11.95 3.43 -28.17
CA LEU A 410 10.60 2.88 -27.97
C LEU A 410 9.97 2.41 -29.29
N ASP A 411 10.34 3.02 -30.42
CA ASP A 411 9.89 2.59 -31.76
C ASP A 411 10.45 1.21 -32.12
N GLU A 412 11.71 0.93 -31.74
CA GLU A 412 12.30 -0.41 -31.89
C GLU A 412 11.61 -1.44 -30.99
N VAL A 413 11.13 -1.05 -29.80
CA VAL A 413 10.27 -1.90 -28.95
C VAL A 413 8.93 -2.14 -29.64
N ALA A 414 8.30 -1.10 -30.22
CA ALA A 414 7.04 -1.20 -30.92
C ALA A 414 7.13 -2.11 -32.16
N ALA A 415 8.29 -2.17 -32.82
CA ALA A 415 8.56 -3.04 -33.97
C ALA A 415 8.43 -4.54 -33.67
N PHE A 416 8.42 -4.96 -32.38
CA PHE A 416 8.09 -6.34 -32.00
C PHE A 416 6.62 -6.69 -32.25
N GLY A 417 5.78 -5.73 -32.63
CA GLY A 417 4.42 -5.98 -33.13
C GLY A 417 3.41 -6.33 -32.03
N CYS A 418 3.64 -5.87 -30.80
CA CYS A 418 2.74 -6.09 -29.67
C CYS A 418 2.27 -4.74 -29.14
N ARG A 419 0.96 -4.56 -28.98
CA ARG A 419 0.37 -3.30 -28.46
C ARG A 419 0.34 -3.22 -26.94
N THR A 420 0.59 -4.34 -26.28
CA THR A 420 0.48 -4.46 -24.83
C THR A 420 1.86 -4.71 -24.23
N ALA A 421 2.25 -3.90 -23.26
CA ALA A 421 3.58 -3.97 -22.65
C ALA A 421 3.54 -3.80 -21.13
N LEU A 422 4.40 -4.56 -20.46
CA LEU A 422 4.79 -4.39 -19.07
C LEU A 422 6.20 -3.79 -19.03
N PHE A 423 6.29 -2.52 -18.64
CA PHE A 423 7.54 -1.80 -18.45
C PHE A 423 8.03 -1.89 -17.00
N LEU A 424 9.28 -2.31 -16.84
CA LEU A 424 10.03 -2.37 -15.59
C LEU A 424 11.02 -1.19 -15.56
N VAL A 425 10.63 -0.09 -14.92
CA VAL A 425 11.31 1.20 -15.01
C VAL A 425 12.36 1.37 -13.91
N GLN A 426 13.63 1.51 -14.30
CA GLN A 426 14.74 1.71 -13.36
C GLN A 426 14.93 3.18 -13.00
N GLY A 427 14.98 3.46 -11.69
CA GLY A 427 15.21 4.80 -11.15
C GLY A 427 13.93 5.62 -10.94
N ARG A 428 13.90 6.87 -11.44
CA ARG A 428 12.76 7.78 -11.24
C ARG A 428 11.54 7.32 -12.03
N ALA A 429 10.35 7.57 -11.47
CA ALA A 429 9.10 7.30 -12.17
C ALA A 429 9.08 8.07 -13.51
N ARG A 430 8.66 7.38 -14.58
CA ARG A 430 8.51 7.94 -15.93
C ARG A 430 7.02 8.02 -16.28
N PRO A 431 6.28 9.00 -15.75
CA PRO A 431 4.81 9.07 -15.88
C PRO A 431 4.35 9.30 -17.33
N SER A 432 5.23 9.79 -18.21
CA SER A 432 4.96 9.97 -19.64
C SER A 432 5.02 8.67 -20.44
N LEU A 433 5.61 7.60 -19.91
CA LEU A 433 5.85 6.34 -20.65
C LEU A 433 4.58 5.71 -21.24
N PRO A 434 3.41 5.69 -20.56
CA PRO A 434 2.18 5.17 -21.15
C PRO A 434 1.71 5.98 -22.39
N ALA A 435 1.88 7.30 -22.36
CA ALA A 435 1.56 8.16 -23.50
C ALA A 435 2.55 7.95 -24.64
N GLU A 436 3.85 7.95 -24.34
CA GLU A 436 4.91 7.64 -25.32
C GLU A 436 4.69 6.28 -25.99
N TRP A 437 4.24 5.27 -25.23
CA TRP A 437 3.92 3.96 -25.78
C TRP A 437 2.68 3.99 -26.69
N ALA A 438 1.61 4.66 -26.27
CA ALA A 438 0.41 4.83 -27.10
C ALA A 438 0.72 5.55 -28.42
N ASP A 439 1.64 6.51 -28.41
CA ASP A 439 2.11 7.19 -29.62
C ASP A 439 2.90 6.24 -30.53
N ALA A 440 3.74 5.36 -29.97
CA ALA A 440 4.57 4.42 -30.72
C ALA A 440 3.80 3.26 -31.36
N VAL A 441 2.77 2.70 -30.69
CA VAL A 441 1.99 1.56 -31.21
C VAL A 441 0.59 1.91 -31.74
N GLY A 442 0.16 3.16 -31.55
CA GLY A 442 -1.18 3.65 -31.85
C GLY A 442 -2.15 3.54 -30.67
N PRO A 443 -3.20 4.38 -30.59
CA PRO A 443 -4.05 4.48 -29.40
C PRO A 443 -5.07 3.34 -29.23
N GLU A 444 -5.48 2.68 -30.32
CA GLU A 444 -6.53 1.66 -30.25
C GLU A 444 -6.03 0.31 -29.72
N GLY A 445 -6.59 -0.12 -28.59
CA GLY A 445 -6.30 -1.43 -27.98
C GLY A 445 -4.94 -1.50 -27.29
N THR A 446 -4.26 -0.37 -27.11
CA THR A 446 -2.98 -0.28 -26.40
C THR A 446 -3.18 -0.39 -24.90
N ARG A 447 -2.37 -1.25 -24.27
CA ARG A 447 -2.37 -1.44 -22.82
C ARG A 447 -0.94 -1.34 -22.29
N CYS A 448 -0.74 -0.51 -21.28
CA CYS A 448 0.58 -0.30 -20.70
C CYS A 448 0.51 -0.49 -19.18
N LEU A 449 1.37 -1.36 -18.66
CA LEU A 449 1.66 -1.46 -17.23
C LEU A 449 3.08 -0.92 -17.02
N ALA A 450 3.26 0.05 -16.13
CA ALA A 450 4.58 0.56 -15.77
C ALA A 450 4.81 0.38 -14.27
N VAL A 451 5.87 -0.34 -13.91
CA VAL A 451 6.22 -0.65 -12.52
C VAL A 451 7.69 -0.27 -12.30
N GLY A 452 7.98 0.41 -11.20
CA GLY A 452 9.37 0.69 -10.82
C GLY A 452 10.15 -0.62 -10.62
N TRP A 453 11.41 -0.68 -11.03
CA TRP A 453 12.25 -1.87 -10.90
C TRP A 453 13.71 -1.50 -10.74
N CYS A 454 14.41 -2.06 -9.76
CA CYS A 454 15.80 -1.67 -9.51
C CYS A 454 16.84 -2.31 -10.47
N GLY A 455 16.42 -3.18 -11.38
CA GLY A 455 17.32 -3.90 -12.29
C GLY A 455 17.99 -5.15 -11.68
N VAL A 456 17.91 -5.36 -10.36
CA VAL A 456 18.55 -6.49 -9.67
C VAL A 456 17.67 -7.74 -9.65
N GLU A 457 18.21 -8.86 -10.11
CA GLU A 457 17.50 -10.14 -10.29
C GLU A 457 17.75 -11.18 -9.19
N ASP A 458 17.29 -10.86 -7.98
CA ASP A 458 17.39 -11.75 -6.82
C ASP A 458 16.01 -12.11 -6.24
N ALA A 459 15.98 -13.07 -5.31
CA ALA A 459 14.76 -13.59 -4.71
C ALA A 459 13.94 -12.50 -3.99
N ALA A 460 14.60 -11.61 -3.23
CA ALA A 460 13.92 -10.53 -2.52
C ALA A 460 13.27 -9.52 -3.49
N ARG A 461 13.95 -9.23 -4.61
CA ARG A 461 13.43 -8.33 -5.63
C ARG A 461 12.31 -8.97 -6.44
N TYR A 462 12.36 -10.26 -6.72
CA TYR A 462 11.23 -10.98 -7.33
C TYR A 462 9.99 -10.96 -6.43
N GLU A 463 10.16 -11.21 -5.12
CA GLU A 463 9.07 -11.13 -4.16
C GLU A 463 8.40 -9.74 -4.19
N TRP A 464 9.23 -8.69 -4.17
CA TRP A 464 8.77 -7.30 -4.24
C TRP A 464 8.05 -6.99 -5.56
N LEU A 465 8.58 -7.46 -6.69
CA LEU A 465 7.97 -7.22 -8.00
C LEU A 465 6.59 -7.89 -8.12
N VAL A 466 6.44 -9.12 -7.65
CA VAL A 466 5.15 -9.83 -7.65
C VAL A 466 4.13 -9.12 -6.76
N GLU A 467 4.55 -8.65 -5.58
CA GLU A 467 3.70 -7.84 -4.70
C GLU A 467 3.25 -6.55 -5.40
N ARG A 468 4.19 -5.82 -6.02
CA ARG A 468 3.90 -4.56 -6.69
C ARG A 468 2.97 -4.73 -7.90
N LEU A 469 3.18 -5.76 -8.71
CA LEU A 469 2.31 -6.10 -9.83
C LEU A 469 0.90 -6.46 -9.37
N THR A 470 0.79 -7.25 -8.30
CA THR A 470 -0.50 -7.62 -7.72
C THR A 470 -1.28 -6.38 -7.29
N LEU A 471 -0.62 -5.44 -6.61
CA LEU A 471 -1.22 -4.16 -6.21
C LEU A 471 -1.70 -3.35 -7.42
N HIS A 472 -0.87 -3.17 -8.45
CA HIS A 472 -1.25 -2.43 -9.66
C HIS A 472 -2.45 -3.05 -10.40
N LEU A 473 -2.54 -4.39 -10.48
CA LEU A 473 -3.67 -5.06 -11.15
C LEU A 473 -4.99 -4.97 -10.39
N LEU A 474 -4.93 -4.60 -9.11
CA LEU A 474 -6.09 -4.37 -8.25
C LEU A 474 -6.51 -2.89 -8.22
N GLU A 475 -5.73 -1.98 -8.82
CA GLU A 475 -6.06 -0.56 -8.85
C GLU A 475 -7.29 -0.28 -9.74
N PRO A 476 -8.15 0.69 -9.37
CA PRO A 476 -9.43 0.94 -10.03
C PRO A 476 -9.33 1.31 -11.51
N GLU A 477 -8.22 1.94 -11.91
CA GLU A 477 -7.96 2.34 -13.30
C GLU A 477 -7.88 1.13 -14.25
N PHE A 478 -7.51 -0.04 -13.73
CA PHE A 478 -7.57 -1.33 -14.44
C PHE A 478 -8.84 -2.15 -14.15
N ALA A 479 -9.67 -1.69 -13.19
CA ALA A 479 -10.96 -2.28 -12.86
C ALA A 479 -12.14 -1.80 -13.73
N ALA A 480 -11.96 -0.67 -14.42
CA ALA A 480 -12.95 -0.10 -15.32
C ALA A 480 -13.30 -1.00 -16.52
N ASP A 481 -12.46 -1.99 -16.84
CA ASP A 481 -12.67 -2.95 -17.94
C ASP A 481 -13.41 -4.24 -17.52
N THR A 482 -13.85 -4.36 -16.26
CA THR A 482 -14.57 -5.56 -15.76
C THR A 482 -16.06 -5.36 -15.50
N SER A 483 -16.63 -4.21 -15.85
CA SER A 483 -18.08 -4.01 -15.89
C SER A 483 -18.57 -4.08 -17.33
N GLY A 484 -18.58 -5.29 -17.86
CA GLY A 484 -19.37 -5.69 -19.03
C GLY A 484 -20.47 -6.64 -18.58
#